data_AF-A0A8G2BM71-F1
#
_entry.id   AF-A0A8G2BM71-F1
#
_cell.length_a   1.000
_cell.length_b   1.000
_cell.length_c   1.000
_cell.angle_alpha   90.00
_cell.angle_beta   90.00
_cell.angle_gamma   90.00
#
_symmetry.space_group_name_H-M   'P 1'
#
loop_
_entity.id
_entity.type
_entity.pdbx_description
1 polymer ?
#
loop_
_entity_poly.entity_id
_entity_poly.type
_entity_poly.pdbx_seq_one_letter_code
_entity_poly.pdbx_strand_id
1 'polypeptide(L)' 'MTDGRPINPDVDFQAGLLAAKVARRVISLDDAAAELSDWQTRTLSGPAAEQWRTVEPRSLIVTHMMNRLLKRGY' A
#
# COMPACT_ATOMS: atom_id res chain seq x y z
N MET A 1 10.86 5.02 15.40
CA MET A 1 11.88 4.94 14.33
C MET A 1 11.31 4.04 13.25
N THR A 2 11.20 4.51 12.03
CA THR A 2 10.78 3.67 10.90
C THR A 2 11.81 2.57 10.74
N ASP A 3 11.33 1.33 10.79
CA ASP A 3 12.15 0.15 10.53
C ASP A 3 12.87 0.36 9.19
N GLY A 4 14.21 0.39 9.20
CA GLY A 4 15.03 0.77 8.03
C GLY A 4 14.93 -0.19 6.85
N ARG A 5 14.09 -1.22 6.97
CA ARG A 5 13.83 -2.24 5.98
C ARG A 5 12.97 -1.70 4.83
N PRO A 6 13.20 -2.17 3.59
CA PRO A 6 12.43 -1.74 2.43
C PRO A 6 10.97 -2.22 2.50
N ILE A 7 10.08 -1.55 1.75
CA ILE A 7 8.72 -2.03 1.49
C ILE A 7 8.82 -3.22 0.52
N ASN A 8 8.04 -4.27 0.76
CA ASN A 8 7.92 -5.38 -0.17
C ASN A 8 7.31 -4.90 -1.51
N PRO A 9 7.91 -5.23 -2.67
CA PRO A 9 7.46 -4.74 -3.97
C PRO A 9 6.04 -5.19 -4.34
N ASP A 10 5.60 -6.38 -3.90
CA ASP A 10 4.24 -6.86 -4.15
C ASP A 10 3.21 -6.09 -3.34
N VAL A 11 3.55 -5.73 -2.09
CA VAL A 11 2.71 -4.88 -1.23
C VAL A 11 2.61 -3.47 -1.82
N ASP A 12 3.72 -2.92 -2.30
CA ASP A 12 3.73 -1.59 -2.95
C ASP A 12 2.90 -1.57 -4.25
N PHE A 13 3.06 -2.62 -5.08
CA PHE A 13 2.27 -2.78 -6.30
C PHE A 13 0.77 -2.90 -6.01
N GLN A 14 0.39 -3.72 -5.02
CA GLN A 14 -1.01 -3.88 -4.62
C GLN A 14 -1.61 -2.58 -4.08
N ALA A 15 -0.85 -1.80 -3.32
CA ALA A 15 -1.27 -0.47 -2.87
C ALA A 15 -1.54 0.48 -4.06
N GLY A 16 -0.72 0.43 -5.11
CA GLY A 16 -0.93 1.21 -6.34
C GLY A 16 -2.22 0.82 -7.08
N LEU A 17 -2.54 -0.47 -7.16
CA LEU A 17 -3.79 -0.96 -7.75
C LEU A 17 -5.02 -0.52 -6.94
N LEU A 18 -4.94 -0.63 -5.62
CA LEU A 18 -6.00 -0.21 -4.71
C LEU A 18 -6.23 1.30 -4.76
N ALA A 19 -5.16 2.10 -4.78
CA ALA A 19 -5.23 3.54 -5.02
C ALA A 19 -5.97 3.88 -6.32
N ALA A 20 -5.73 3.13 -7.40
CA ALA A 20 -6.44 3.31 -8.66
C ALA A 20 -7.93 2.95 -8.57
N LYS A 21 -8.29 1.90 -7.82
CA LYS A 21 -9.69 1.52 -7.56
C LYS A 21 -10.42 2.58 -6.73
N VAL A 22 -9.79 3.08 -5.66
CA VAL A 22 -10.33 4.15 -4.80
C VAL A 22 -10.55 5.43 -5.61
N ALA A 23 -9.56 5.85 -6.40
CA ALA A 23 -9.67 7.05 -7.24
C ALA A 23 -10.81 6.96 -8.28
N ARG A 24 -11.13 5.74 -8.73
CA ARG A 24 -12.27 5.45 -9.64
C ARG A 24 -13.58 5.19 -8.91
N ARG A 25 -13.62 5.34 -7.57
CA ARG A 25 -14.77 5.08 -6.71
C ARG A 25 -15.33 3.65 -6.83
N VAL A 26 -14.47 2.69 -7.18
CA VAL A 26 -14.83 1.26 -7.27
C VAL A 26 -14.91 0.63 -5.89
N ILE A 27 -14.13 1.14 -4.93
CA ILE A 27 -14.04 0.67 -3.56
C ILE A 27 -13.80 1.86 -2.64
N SER A 28 -14.24 1.77 -1.38
CA SER A 28 -13.94 2.79 -0.38
C SER A 28 -12.46 2.74 0.05
N LEU A 29 -11.94 3.85 0.61
CA LEU A 29 -10.59 3.87 1.15
C LEU A 29 -10.42 2.92 2.34
N ASP A 30 -11.47 2.75 3.15
CA ASP A 30 -11.44 1.87 4.32
C ASP A 30 -11.38 0.40 3.91
N ASP A 31 -12.19 0.00 2.93
CA ASP A 31 -12.16 -1.37 2.37
C ASP A 31 -10.83 -1.65 1.67
N ALA A 32 -10.27 -0.68 0.94
CA ALA A 32 -8.97 -0.82 0.31
C ALA A 32 -7.83 -0.96 1.34
N ALA A 33 -7.89 -0.21 2.45
CA ALA A 33 -6.92 -0.33 3.53
C ALA A 33 -7.01 -1.70 4.22
N ALA A 34 -8.22 -2.22 4.42
CA ALA A 34 -8.44 -3.58 4.93
C ALA A 34 -7.87 -4.64 3.97
N GLU A 35 -8.19 -4.56 2.67
CA GLU A 35 -7.69 -5.50 1.66
C GLU A 35 -6.15 -5.51 1.60
N LEU A 36 -5.51 -4.34 1.69
CA LEU A 36 -4.05 -4.25 1.72
C LEU A 36 -3.45 -4.79 3.02
N SER A 37 -4.11 -4.59 4.16
CA SER A 37 -3.69 -5.16 5.45
C SER A 37 -3.70 -6.70 5.42
N ASP A 38 -4.76 -7.28 4.87
CA ASP A 38 -4.89 -8.74 4.72
C ASP A 38 -3.86 -9.30 3.73
N TRP A 39 -3.59 -8.56 2.66
CA TRP A 39 -2.54 -8.93 1.71
C TRP A 39 -1.16 -8.89 2.35
N GLN A 40 -0.83 -7.80 3.03
CA GLN A 40 0.43 -7.64 3.74
C GLN A 40 0.65 -8.76 4.77
N THR A 41 -0.39 -9.12 5.53
CA THR A 41 -0.31 -10.18 6.54
C THR A 41 0.04 -11.53 5.92
N ARG A 42 -0.50 -11.84 4.74
CA ARG A 42 -0.17 -13.07 4.01
C ARG A 42 1.23 -13.02 3.40
N THR A 43 1.60 -11.90 2.78
CA THR A 43 2.88 -11.73 2.08
C THR A 43 4.07 -11.59 3.02
N LEU A 44 3.90 -10.94 4.16
CA LEU A 44 4.95 -10.71 5.15
C LEU A 44 4.95 -11.75 6.27
N SER A 45 4.58 -12.99 5.95
CA SER A 45 4.61 -14.09 6.89
C SER A 45 5.93 -14.87 6.81
N GLY A 46 6.37 -15.45 7.93
CA GLY A 46 7.59 -16.27 7.98
C GLY A 46 8.87 -15.47 7.64
N PRO A 47 9.81 -16.04 6.87
CA PRO A 47 11.10 -15.41 6.56
C PRO A 47 10.99 -14.03 5.89
N ALA A 48 9.89 -13.77 5.18
CA ALA A 48 9.64 -12.46 4.55
C ALA A 48 9.47 -11.34 5.59
N ALA A 49 9.01 -11.66 6.80
CA ALA A 49 8.84 -10.71 7.90
C ALA A 49 10.16 -10.11 8.39
N GLU A 50 11.29 -10.78 8.14
CA GLU A 50 12.63 -10.31 8.53
C GLU A 50 13.19 -9.33 7.50
N GLN A 51 12.94 -9.57 6.21
CA GLN A 51 13.47 -8.81 5.10
C GLN A 51 12.70 -7.50 4.83
N TRP A 52 11.38 -7.50 5.03
CA TRP A 52 10.51 -6.42 4.60
C TRP A 52 9.83 -5.75 5.80
N ARG A 53 9.63 -4.44 5.72
CA ARG A 53 8.86 -3.72 6.75
C ARG A 53 7.36 -3.85 6.52
N THR A 54 6.60 -3.80 7.61
CA THR A 54 5.16 -3.50 7.56
C THR A 54 4.94 -2.01 7.25
N VAL A 55 3.87 -1.72 6.53
CA VAL A 55 3.42 -0.36 6.22
C VAL A 55 2.06 -0.10 6.85
N GLU A 56 1.75 1.19 7.05
CA GLU A 56 0.41 1.65 7.37
C GLU A 56 -0.41 1.71 6.06
N PRO A 57 -1.41 0.83 5.87
CA PRO A 57 -2.05 0.64 4.57
C PRO A 57 -2.69 1.90 4.00
N ARG A 58 -3.36 2.69 4.85
CA ARG A 58 -4.07 3.89 4.42
C ARG A 58 -3.08 4.94 3.91
N SER A 59 -2.00 5.20 4.64
CA SER A 59 -0.95 6.13 4.21
C SER A 59 -0.32 5.71 2.90
N LEU A 60 -0.03 4.42 2.69
CA LEU A 60 0.57 3.96 1.44
C LEU A 60 -0.37 4.16 0.24
N ILE A 61 -1.65 3.81 0.39
CA ILE A 61 -2.67 4.04 -0.65
C ILE A 61 -2.81 5.53 -0.97
N VAL A 62 -2.94 6.38 0.05
CA VAL A 62 -3.03 7.84 -0.14
C VAL A 62 -1.77 8.39 -0.79
N THR A 63 -0.59 7.90 -0.43
CA THR A 63 0.68 8.31 -1.04
C THR A 63 0.69 8.01 -2.54
N HIS A 64 0.25 6.82 -2.96
CA HIS A 64 0.09 6.49 -4.38
C HIS A 64 -0.91 7.39 -5.10
N MET A 65 -2.03 7.74 -4.45
CA MET A 65 -3.00 8.69 -5.00
C MET A 65 -2.38 10.08 -5.18
N MET A 66 -1.68 10.60 -4.17
CA MET A 66 -1.03 11.92 -4.21
C MET A 66 0.08 11.96 -5.25
N ASN A 67 0.95 10.94 -5.30
CA ASN A 67 2.01 10.86 -6.30
C ASN A 67 1.45 10.87 -7.73
N ARG A 68 0.29 10.29 -7.95
CA ARG A 68 -0.38 10.32 -9.26
C ARG A 68 -0.91 11.72 -9.61
N LEU A 69 -1.38 12.48 -8.64
CA LEU A 69 -1.79 13.88 -8.83
C LEU A 69 -0.58 14.76 -9.13
N LEU A 70 0.49 14.65 -8.34
CA LEU A 70 1.73 15.40 -8.54
C LEU A 70 2.37 15.10 -9.90
N LYS A 71 2.38 13.83 -10.34
CA LYS A 71 2.86 13.44 -11.69
C LYS A 71 2.03 14.03 -12.83
N ARG A 72 0.81 14.48 -12.57
CA ARG A 72 -0.07 15.15 -13.54
C ARG A 72 0.03 16.68 -13.48
N GLY A 73 0.89 17.23 -12.62
CA GLY A 73 1.10 18.68 -12.47
C GLY A 73 0.04 19.39 -11.64
N TYR A 74 -0.71 18.65 -10.80
CA TYR A 74 -1.59 19.23 -9.78
C TYR A 74 -0.82 19.66 -8.54
#